data_AF-A0A356G5A8-F1
#
_entry.id   AF-A0A356G5A8-F1
#
_cell.length_a   1.000
_cell.length_b   1.000
_cell.length_c   1.000
_cell.angle_alpha   90.00
_cell.angle_beta   90.00
_cell.angle_gamma   90.00
#
_symmetry.space_group_name_H-M   'P 1'
#
loop_
_entity.id
_entity.type
_entity.pdbx_description
1 polymer ?
#
loop_
_entity_poly.entity_id
_entity_poly.type
_entity_poly.pdbx_seq_one_letter_code
_entity_poly.pdbx_strand_id
1 'polypeptide(L)'
;GPARRTDPVASPAGRNVKTREQRRAEAEERNRRNRALKKERERLRQVEAALGPAQERLAQLETMMADQELYNDARRFDECMTEYAALSKKVPALETEWLELTEKIEGAADA
;
A
#
# COMPACT_ATOMS: atom_id res chain seq x y z
N GLY A 1 -21.71 -66.66 38.20
CA GLY A 1 -22.61 -66.46 37.05
C GLY A 1 -21.95 -65.51 36.06
N PRO A 2 -22.05 -65.76 34.74
CA PRO A 2 -21.31 -65.03 33.72
C PRO A 2 -22.08 -63.78 33.26
N ALA A 3 -21.35 -62.73 32.86
CA ALA A 3 -21.46 -62.09 31.53
C ALA A 3 -20.95 -60.63 31.59
N ARG A 4 -19.86 -60.40 30.84
CA ARG A 4 -19.45 -59.11 30.30
C ARG A 4 -20.60 -58.39 29.58
N ARG A 5 -20.44 -57.06 29.50
CA ARG A 5 -20.76 -56.12 28.38
C ARG A 5 -21.46 -54.89 28.95
N THR A 6 -21.09 -53.65 28.64
CA THR A 6 -20.26 -53.09 27.59
C THR A 6 -19.96 -51.66 28.00
N ASP A 7 -18.69 -51.26 27.99
CA ASP A 7 -18.34 -49.85 28.01
C ASP A 7 -19.00 -49.15 26.81
N PRO A 8 -19.62 -47.96 26.98
CA PRO A 8 -20.09 -47.21 25.83
C PRO A 8 -18.87 -46.81 25.01
N VAL A 9 -18.85 -47.34 23.79
CA VAL A 9 -17.90 -47.04 22.72
C VAL A 9 -17.69 -45.53 22.67
N ALA A 10 -16.47 -45.10 23.00
CA ALA A 10 -15.97 -43.79 22.64
C ALA A 10 -16.06 -43.65 21.12
N SER A 11 -17.01 -42.85 20.64
CA SER A 11 -17.03 -42.39 19.25
C SER A 11 -15.69 -41.69 18.99
N PRO A 12 -14.85 -42.17 18.06
CA PRO A 12 -13.64 -41.45 17.72
C PRO A 12 -14.10 -40.15 17.05
N ALA A 13 -13.80 -39.03 17.70
CA ALA A 13 -13.93 -37.70 17.16
C ALA A 13 -13.55 -37.70 15.68
N GLY A 14 -14.51 -37.26 14.84
CA GLY A 14 -14.32 -37.13 13.40
C GLY A 14 -12.99 -36.45 13.13
N ARG A 15 -12.08 -37.22 12.53
CA ARG A 15 -10.73 -36.80 12.20
C ARG A 15 -10.85 -35.68 11.17
N ASN A 16 -10.82 -34.44 11.64
CA ASN A 16 -10.81 -33.20 10.83
C ASN A 16 -9.49 -33.12 10.03
N VAL A 17 -9.29 -34.02 9.07
CA VAL A 17 -8.19 -33.92 8.11
C VAL A 17 -8.64 -32.93 7.05
N LYS A 18 -8.23 -31.66 7.16
CA LYS A 18 -8.38 -30.67 6.08
C LYS A 18 -8.02 -31.33 4.75
N THR A 19 -8.96 -31.35 3.81
CA THR A 19 -8.79 -32.02 2.52
C THR A 19 -7.61 -31.39 1.77
N ARG A 20 -6.97 -32.16 0.87
CA ARG A 20 -5.86 -31.66 0.04
C ARG A 20 -6.24 -30.39 -0.72
N GLU A 21 -7.51 -30.28 -1.11
CA GLU A 21 -8.09 -29.10 -1.75
C GLU A 21 -8.23 -27.90 -0.82
N GLN A 22 -8.72 -28.09 0.41
CA GLN A 22 -8.78 -27.00 1.41
C GLN A 22 -7.39 -26.42 1.71
N ARG A 23 -6.37 -27.28 1.84
CA ARG A 23 -4.99 -26.83 2.07
C ARG A 23 -4.43 -26.03 0.87
N ARG A 24 -4.80 -26.41 -0.35
CA ARG A 24 -4.38 -25.70 -1.57
C ARG A 24 -5.07 -24.34 -1.68
N ALA A 25 -6.38 -24.27 -1.43
CA ALA A 25 -7.14 -23.03 -1.43
C ALA A 25 -6.60 -22.02 -0.40
N GLU A 26 -6.32 -22.47 0.83
CA GLU A 26 -5.72 -21.61 1.87
C GLU A 26 -4.31 -21.14 1.51
N ALA A 27 -3.49 -21.99 0.88
CA ALA A 27 -2.15 -21.62 0.43
C ALA A 27 -2.19 -20.59 -0.71
N GLU A 28 -3.12 -20.76 -1.66
CA GLU A 28 -3.33 -19.83 -2.78
C GLU A 28 -3.85 -18.47 -2.28
N GLU A 29 -4.77 -18.47 -1.32
CA GLU A 29 -5.29 -17.26 -0.69
C GLU A 29 -4.20 -16.50 0.08
N ARG A 30 -3.38 -17.20 0.88
CA ARG A 30 -2.24 -16.59 1.57
C ARG A 30 -1.21 -16.02 0.58
N ASN A 31 -0.91 -16.75 -0.49
CA ASN A 31 0.05 -16.28 -1.50
C ASN A 31 -0.48 -15.05 -2.24
N ARG A 32 -1.79 -15.01 -2.55
CA ARG A 32 -2.45 -13.84 -3.14
C ARG A 32 -2.35 -12.62 -2.22
N ARG A 33 -2.67 -12.77 -0.93
CA ARG A 33 -2.55 -11.70 0.08
C ARG A 33 -1.12 -11.18 0.18
N ASN A 34 -0.14 -12.08 0.32
CA ASN A 34 1.28 -11.71 0.42
C ASN A 34 1.79 -10.97 -0.84
N ARG A 35 1.35 -11.38 -2.03
CA ARG A 35 1.71 -10.71 -3.28
C ARG A 35 1.09 -9.32 -3.40
N ALA A 36 -0.18 -9.16 -2.98
CA ALA A 36 -0.85 -7.87 -2.95
C ALA A 36 -0.13 -6.89 -2.01
N LEU A 37 0.12 -7.31 -0.76
CA LEU A 37 0.87 -6.53 0.23
C LEU A 37 2.26 -6.14 -0.27
N LYS A 38 2.98 -7.05 -0.94
CA LYS A 38 4.29 -6.74 -1.52
C LYS A 38 4.18 -5.65 -2.58
N LYS A 39 3.17 -5.71 -3.45
CA LYS A 39 2.94 -4.72 -4.50
C LYS A 39 2.59 -3.36 -3.90
N GLU A 40 1.73 -3.32 -2.89
CA GLU A 40 1.34 -2.07 -2.20
C GLU A 40 2.54 -1.42 -1.50
N ARG A 41 3.35 -2.21 -0.77
CA ARG A 41 4.59 -1.71 -0.14
C ARG A 41 5.59 -1.17 -1.15
N GLU A 42 5.72 -1.82 -2.30
CA GLU A 42 6.60 -1.34 -3.36
C GLU A 42 6.08 -0.04 -3.98
N ARG A 43 4.76 0.08 -4.16
CA ARG A 43 4.16 1.33 -4.63
C ARG A 43 4.33 2.44 -3.61
N LEU A 44 4.16 2.16 -2.31
CA LEU A 44 4.36 3.12 -1.24
C LEU A 44 5.77 3.72 -1.29
N ARG A 45 6.81 2.88 -1.41
CA ARG A 45 8.20 3.35 -1.56
C ARG A 45 8.40 4.25 -2.76
N GLN A 46 7.76 3.95 -3.89
CA GLN A 46 7.85 4.79 -5.09
C GLN A 46 7.18 6.15 -4.89
N VAL A 47 6.05 6.18 -4.18
CA VAL A 47 5.36 7.42 -3.81
C VAL A 47 6.23 8.25 -2.88
N GLU A 48 6.78 7.64 -1.82
CA GLU A 48 7.69 8.31 -0.88
C GLU A 48 8.94 8.87 -1.58
N ALA A 49 9.55 8.08 -2.48
CA ALA A 49 10.71 8.50 -3.26
C ALA A 49 10.40 9.64 -4.25
N ALA A 50 9.15 9.75 -4.71
CA ALA A 50 8.71 10.83 -5.60
C ALA A 50 8.25 12.08 -4.83
N LEU A 51 7.71 11.92 -3.62
CA LEU A 51 7.10 12.99 -2.84
C LEU A 51 8.14 13.99 -2.34
N GLY A 52 9.24 13.52 -1.74
CA GLY A 52 10.29 14.38 -1.19
C GLY A 52 10.88 15.35 -2.23
N PRO A 53 11.39 14.84 -3.39
CA PRO A 53 11.91 15.71 -4.45
C PRO A 53 10.85 16.64 -5.05
N ALA A 54 9.58 16.21 -5.14
CA ALA A 54 8.51 17.05 -5.65
C ALA A 54 8.19 18.21 -4.71
N GLN A 55 8.16 17.98 -3.40
CA GLN A 55 7.98 19.02 -2.37
C GLN A 55 9.17 19.99 -2.35
N GLU A 56 10.40 19.47 -2.40
CA GLU A 56 11.61 20.31 -2.45
C GLU A 56 11.62 21.21 -3.69
N ARG A 57 11.31 20.64 -4.87
CA ARG A 57 11.26 21.42 -6.11
C ARG A 57 10.14 22.46 -6.09
N LEU A 58 8.97 22.13 -5.52
CA LEU A 58 7.87 23.08 -5.36
C LEU A 58 8.31 24.28 -4.50
N ALA A 59 8.99 24.05 -3.38
CA ALA A 59 9.51 25.12 -2.52
C ALA A 59 10.60 25.97 -3.21
N GLN A 60 11.46 25.34 -4.03
CA GLN A 60 12.43 26.07 -4.85
C GLN A 60 11.72 27.00 -5.86
N LEU A 61 10.68 26.51 -6.54
CA LEU A 61 9.90 27.30 -7.49
C LEU A 61 9.18 28.45 -6.79
N GLU A 62 8.61 28.22 -5.60
CA GLU A 62 8.02 29.29 -4.78
C GLU A 62 9.03 30.38 -4.43
N THR A 63 10.26 30.00 -4.10
CA THR A 63 11.35 30.95 -3.85
C THR A 63 11.72 31.72 -5.12
N MET A 64 11.77 31.04 -6.27
CA MET A 64 12.04 31.69 -7.55
C MET A 64 10.94 32.67 -7.96
N MET A 65 9.67 32.34 -7.72
CA MET A 65 8.53 33.23 -8.00
C MET A 65 8.52 34.49 -7.12
N ALA A 66 9.17 34.43 -5.95
CA ALA A 66 9.37 35.59 -5.08
C ALA A 66 10.50 36.52 -5.55
N ASP A 67 11.32 36.11 -6.51
CA ASP A 67 12.40 36.92 -7.08
C ASP A 67 11.86 37.92 -8.12
N GLN A 68 12.14 39.21 -7.91
CA GLN A 68 11.74 40.28 -8.83
C GLN A 68 12.45 40.21 -10.18
N GLU A 69 13.66 39.64 -10.25
CA GLU A 69 14.40 39.50 -11.51
C GLU A 69 13.76 38.47 -12.45
N LEU A 70 13.03 37.49 -11.92
CA LEU A 70 12.33 36.50 -12.72
C LEU A 70 11.25 37.15 -13.62
N TYR A 71 10.63 38.24 -13.17
CA TYR A 71 9.62 38.97 -13.93
C TYR A 71 10.20 39.72 -15.15
N ASN A 72 11.52 39.86 -15.24
CA ASN A 72 12.19 40.47 -16.40
C ASN A 72 12.45 39.45 -17.53
N ASP A 73 12.27 38.15 -17.29
CA ASP A 73 12.39 37.10 -18.31
C ASP A 73 11.10 36.28 -18.42
N ALA A 74 10.23 36.70 -19.33
CA ALA A 74 8.92 36.09 -19.56
C ALA A 74 8.99 34.57 -19.85
N ARG A 75 10.03 34.10 -20.56
CA ARG A 75 10.15 32.67 -20.86
C ARG A 75 10.47 31.86 -19.61
N ARG A 76 11.44 32.35 -18.82
CA ARG A 76 11.84 31.70 -17.57
C ARG A 76 10.70 31.74 -16.55
N PHE A 77 9.91 32.81 -16.54
CA PHE A 77 8.69 32.90 -15.75
C PHE A 77 7.64 31.86 -16.18
N ASP A 78 7.33 31.76 -17.48
CA ASP A 78 6.37 30.78 -18.01
C ASP A 78 6.79 29.33 -17.71
N GLU A 79 8.08 29.01 -17.83
CA GLU A 79 8.64 27.70 -17.45
C GLU A 79 8.46 27.42 -15.96
N CYS A 80 8.79 28.39 -15.10
CA CYS A 80 8.63 28.30 -13.65
C CYS A 80 7.17 28.06 -13.25
N MET A 81 6.24 28.85 -13.81
CA MET A 81 4.81 28.75 -13.54
C MET A 81 4.24 27.42 -14.04
N THR A 82 4.69 26.92 -15.19
CA THR A 82 4.26 25.62 -15.74
C THR A 82 4.67 24.47 -14.83
N GLU A 83 5.93 24.47 -14.38
CA GLU A 83 6.43 23.45 -13.46
C GLU A 83 5.72 23.53 -12.10
N TYR A 84 5.53 24.74 -11.56
CA TYR A 84 4.79 24.97 -10.32
C TYR A 84 3.35 24.47 -10.41
N ALA A 85 2.64 24.76 -11.50
CA ALA A 85 1.27 24.30 -11.71
C ALA A 85 1.17 22.77 -11.83
N ALA A 86 2.20 22.11 -12.36
CA ALA A 86 2.27 20.66 -12.39
C ALA A 86 2.52 20.06 -11.00
N LEU A 87 3.50 20.61 -10.26
CA LEU A 87 3.88 20.12 -8.94
C LEU A 87 2.82 20.41 -7.87
N SER A 88 2.16 21.55 -7.90
CA SER A 88 1.08 21.92 -6.97
C SER A 88 -0.11 20.97 -7.03
N LYS A 89 -0.31 20.27 -8.17
CA LYS A 89 -1.30 19.19 -8.30
C LYS A 89 -0.73 17.82 -7.96
N LYS A 90 0.52 17.57 -8.34
CA LYS A 90 1.18 16.27 -8.16
C LYS A 90 1.45 15.96 -6.69
N VAL A 91 1.90 16.95 -5.91
CA VAL A 91 2.24 16.75 -4.48
C VAL A 91 1.01 16.28 -3.69
N PRO A 92 -0.16 16.96 -3.71
CA PRO A 92 -1.35 16.48 -3.01
C PRO A 92 -1.85 15.11 -3.49
N ALA A 93 -1.69 14.81 -4.78
CA ALA A 93 -2.07 13.50 -5.33
C ALA A 93 -1.17 12.38 -4.79
N LEU A 94 0.15 12.63 -4.67
CA LEU A 94 1.09 11.70 -4.05
C LEU A 94 0.83 11.54 -2.56
N GLU A 95 0.50 12.61 -1.83
CA GLU A 95 0.15 12.55 -0.41
C GLU A 95 -1.13 11.73 -0.18
N THR A 96 -2.14 11.92 -1.03
CA THR A 96 -3.38 11.12 -0.99
C THR A 96 -3.08 9.64 -1.25
N GLU A 97 -2.30 9.34 -2.29
CA GLU A 97 -1.92 7.97 -2.61
C GLU A 97 -1.10 7.32 -1.48
N TRP A 98 -0.17 8.07 -0.86
CA TRP A 98 0.61 7.62 0.27
C TRP A 98 -0.27 7.24 1.46
N LEU A 99 -1.25 8.08 1.79
CA LEU A 99 -2.20 7.82 2.88
C LEU A 99 -3.03 6.57 2.60
N GLU A 100 -3.64 6.47 1.41
CA GLU A 100 -4.42 5.30 1.02
C GLU A 100 -3.60 4.00 1.03
N LEU A 101 -2.35 4.04 0.58
CA LEU A 101 -1.48 2.86 0.57
C LEU A 101 -1.10 2.45 1.98
N THR A 102 -0.82 3.42 2.85
CA THR A 102 -0.51 3.15 4.26
C THR A 102 -1.70 2.51 4.96
N GLU A 103 -2.91 3.08 4.80
CA GLU A 103 -4.15 2.51 5.36
C GLU A 103 -4.43 1.09 4.83
N LYS A 104 -4.25 0.85 3.52
CA LYS A 104 -4.42 -0.49 2.91
C LYS A 104 -3.43 -1.51 3.49
N ILE A 105 -2.16 -1.12 3.65
CA ILE A 105 -1.11 -2.00 4.18
C ILE A 105 -1.37 -2.31 5.66
N GLU A 106 -1.74 -1.31 6.47
CA GLU A 106 -2.08 -1.49 7.88
C GLU A 106 -3.32 -2.39 8.03
N GLY A 107 -4.42 -2.07 7.34
CA GLY A 107 -5.65 -2.85 7.40
C GLY A 107 -5.50 -4.29 6.91
N ALA A 108 -4.60 -4.56 5.96
CA ALA A 108 -4.30 -5.91 5.49
C ALA A 108 -3.26 -6.64 6.36
N ALA A 109 -2.50 -5.95 7.21
CA ALA A 109 -1.62 -6.56 8.20
C ALA A 109 -2.40 -7.00 9.45
N ASP A 110 -3.47 -6.29 9.79
CA ASP A 110 -4.33 -6.57 10.95
C ASP A 110 -5.44 -7.60 10.68
N ALA A 111 -5.66 -8.01 9.41
CA ALA A 111 -6.69 -8.95 8.96
C ALA A 111 -6.17 -10.39 8.74
#